data_AF-A0A933BZB8-F1
#
_entry.id   AF-A0A933BZB8-F1
#
_cell.length_a   1.000
_cell.length_b   1.000
_cell.length_c   1.000
_cell.angle_alpha   90.00
_cell.angle_beta   90.00
_cell.angle_gamma   90.00
#
_symmetry.space_group_name_H-M   'P 1'
#
loop_
_entity.id
_entity.type
_entity.pdbx_description
1 polymer ?
#
loop_
_entity_poly.entity_id
_entity_poly.type
_entity_poly.pdbx_seq_one_letter_code
_entity_poly.pdbx_strand_id
1 'polypeptide(L)'
;MKRLLLVLATAAAATGTGACGAGELVVQAQLAQQDDAEAAAVPLKDLEIRLFPFDRDQLFDSLAKAFDRPEPSVPDSLVRLQDEITRAQEEWQVAESRWNAVRDSLKQLVDQMKGLSRADAQYVLRFRAFQELEPQEQQSKSRMDAAFGRFTELQSRYNQASEEVRLRRAQWADEAFAPVDSVIAVRLEALDKQIHTDTTDAQGIARVPVDPGEWWVVSRYELPYQELYWNVRVDVGRGDPTQVPLTRENALVRPKL
;
A
#
# COMPACT_ATOMS: atom_id res chain seq x y z
N MET A 1 -61.80 -49.51 44.45
CA MET A 1 -61.17 -48.74 45.54
C MET A 1 -60.62 -47.45 44.95
N LYS A 2 -61.22 -46.31 45.32
CA LYS A 2 -60.82 -44.97 44.87
C LYS A 2 -59.52 -44.55 45.55
N ARG A 3 -58.54 -44.04 44.81
CA ARG A 3 -57.57 -43.08 45.33
C ARG A 3 -57.26 -42.02 44.29
N LEU A 4 -57.65 -40.79 44.65
CA LEU A 4 -57.25 -39.52 44.05
C LEU A 4 -55.73 -39.41 44.01
N LEU A 5 -55.19 -38.85 42.93
CA LEU A 5 -53.89 -38.18 42.96
C LEU A 5 -54.05 -36.79 42.33
N LEU A 6 -53.73 -35.79 43.15
CA LEU A 6 -53.78 -34.36 42.91
C LEU A 6 -52.78 -33.94 41.82
N VAL A 7 -53.26 -33.08 40.91
CA VAL A 7 -52.47 -32.26 40.00
C VAL A 7 -51.79 -31.15 40.83
N LEU A 8 -50.46 -31.11 40.87
CA LEU A 8 -49.71 -29.93 41.28
C LEU A 8 -49.10 -29.28 40.03
N ALA A 9 -49.58 -28.08 39.72
CA ALA A 9 -48.97 -27.18 38.76
C ALA A 9 -47.73 -26.54 39.40
N THR A 10 -46.53 -26.92 38.93
CA THR A 10 -45.30 -26.19 39.20
C THR A 10 -45.15 -25.08 38.18
N ALA A 11 -45.65 -23.90 38.53
CA ALA A 11 -45.13 -22.64 38.03
C ALA A 11 -43.74 -22.43 38.68
N ALA A 12 -42.68 -22.67 37.92
CA ALA A 12 -41.32 -22.37 38.34
C ALA A 12 -40.70 -21.34 37.39
N ALA A 13 -40.65 -20.12 37.92
CA ALA A 13 -39.93 -18.93 37.50
C ALA A 13 -38.93 -19.10 36.33
N ALA A 14 -39.23 -18.41 35.23
CA ALA A 14 -38.20 -17.93 34.33
C ALA A 14 -37.36 -16.89 35.09
N THR A 15 -36.24 -17.33 35.67
CA THR A 15 -35.16 -16.44 36.08
C THR A 15 -34.57 -15.83 34.81
N GLY A 16 -34.99 -14.61 34.49
CA GLY A 16 -34.26 -13.79 33.53
C GLY A 16 -32.86 -13.58 34.09
N THR A 17 -31.88 -14.29 33.54
CA THR A 17 -30.48 -13.92 33.69
C THR A 17 -30.34 -12.57 33.00
N GLY A 18 -30.39 -11.49 33.78
CA GLY A 18 -29.91 -10.20 33.32
C GLY A 18 -28.48 -10.40 32.85
N ALA A 19 -28.27 -10.32 31.54
CA ALA A 19 -26.95 -10.30 30.95
C ALA A 19 -26.27 -8.99 31.39
N CYS A 20 -25.66 -9.04 32.57
CA CYS A 20 -24.66 -8.08 33.06
C CYS A 20 -23.25 -8.60 32.75
N GLY A 21 -23.06 -9.17 31.56
CA GLY A 21 -21.74 -9.50 31.03
C GLY A 21 -21.16 -8.29 30.30
N ALA A 22 -19.85 -8.06 30.46
CA ALA A 22 -19.10 -7.17 29.58
C ALA A 22 -19.19 -7.68 28.12
N GLY A 23 -19.07 -6.79 27.14
CA GLY A 23 -18.91 -7.19 25.75
C GLY A 23 -17.50 -7.74 25.52
N GLU A 24 -17.36 -8.70 24.61
CA GLU A 24 -16.06 -9.18 24.14
C GLU A 24 -16.01 -9.05 22.61
N LEU A 25 -14.93 -8.48 22.11
CA LEU A 25 -14.62 -8.43 20.69
C LEU A 25 -13.46 -9.36 20.39
N VAL A 26 -13.63 -10.26 19.43
CA VAL A 26 -12.59 -11.19 18.98
C VAL A 26 -12.22 -10.85 17.54
N VAL A 27 -11.04 -10.30 17.36
CA VAL A 27 -10.49 -9.99 16.04
C VAL A 27 -9.66 -11.17 15.56
N GLN A 28 -9.90 -11.62 14.32
CA GLN A 28 -9.18 -12.72 13.69
C GLN A 28 -8.55 -12.22 12.40
N ALA A 29 -7.24 -12.06 12.38
CA ALA A 29 -6.49 -11.52 11.27
C ALA A 29 -5.75 -12.62 10.51
N GLN A 30 -6.08 -12.79 9.23
CA GLN A 30 -5.49 -13.82 8.39
C GLN A 30 -5.45 -13.41 6.92
N LEU A 31 -4.40 -13.81 6.20
CA LEU A 31 -4.28 -13.59 4.76
C LEU A 31 -4.33 -14.91 4.01
N ALA A 32 -5.17 -14.97 2.97
CA ALA A 32 -5.05 -16.01 1.97
C ALA A 32 -3.76 -15.82 1.15
N GLN A 33 -3.10 -16.92 0.80
CA GLN A 33 -1.94 -16.87 -0.08
C GLN A 33 -2.39 -16.45 -1.48
N GLN A 34 -1.69 -15.46 -2.05
CA GLN A 34 -2.18 -14.68 -3.20
C GLN A 34 -2.41 -15.48 -4.49
N ASP A 35 -1.82 -16.68 -4.59
CA ASP A 35 -1.80 -17.50 -5.81
C ASP A 35 -2.49 -18.87 -5.65
N ASP A 36 -3.09 -19.16 -4.49
CA ASP A 36 -3.72 -20.46 -4.24
C ASP A 36 -4.95 -20.32 -3.32
N ALA A 37 -6.13 -20.48 -3.91
CA ALA A 37 -7.41 -20.42 -3.20
C ALA A 37 -7.62 -21.62 -2.26
N GLU A 38 -6.84 -22.70 -2.40
CA GLU A 38 -6.86 -23.86 -1.52
C GLU A 38 -5.77 -23.79 -0.42
N ALA A 39 -4.86 -22.80 -0.48
CA ALA A 39 -3.84 -22.63 0.53
C ALA A 39 -4.47 -22.18 1.87
N ALA A 40 -3.97 -22.78 2.95
CA ALA A 40 -4.38 -22.42 4.30
C ALA A 40 -4.13 -20.94 4.57
N ALA A 41 -5.12 -20.25 5.15
CA ALA A 41 -4.97 -18.86 5.54
C ALA A 41 -3.82 -18.71 6.55
N VAL A 42 -2.93 -17.75 6.31
CA VAL A 42 -1.80 -17.47 7.17
C VAL A 42 -2.24 -16.47 8.24
N PRO A 43 -2.16 -16.82 9.54
CA PRO A 43 -2.50 -15.90 10.61
C PRO A 43 -1.51 -14.72 10.67
N LEU A 44 -2.03 -13.52 10.89
CA LEU A 44 -1.22 -12.32 11.07
C LEU A 44 -0.88 -12.14 12.54
N LYS A 45 0.30 -12.60 12.95
CA LYS A 45 0.85 -12.40 14.30
C LYS A 45 1.38 -10.96 14.47
N ASP A 46 1.34 -10.47 15.71
CA ASP A 46 1.89 -9.18 16.13
C ASP A 46 1.25 -7.97 15.39
N LEU A 47 0.01 -8.14 14.92
CA LEU A 47 -0.76 -7.09 14.26
C LEU A 47 -1.43 -6.20 15.32
N GLU A 48 -1.06 -4.91 15.34
CA GLU A 48 -1.68 -3.92 16.21
C GLU A 48 -3.14 -3.66 15.78
N ILE A 49 -4.05 -3.83 16.73
CA ILE A 49 -5.48 -3.58 16.60
C ILE A 49 -5.82 -2.38 17.48
N ARG A 50 -6.50 -1.38 16.90
CA ARG A 50 -7.04 -0.24 17.64
C ARG A 50 -8.56 -0.20 17.50
N LEU A 51 -9.25 -0.05 18.62
CA LEU A 51 -10.70 0.06 18.66
C LEU A 51 -11.08 1.49 18.98
N PHE A 52 -11.82 2.12 18.06
CA PHE A 52 -12.34 3.46 18.23
C PHE A 52 -13.85 3.40 18.48
N PRO A 53 -14.41 4.16 19.43
CA PRO A 53 -15.86 4.24 19.63
C PRO A 53 -16.55 5.16 18.60
N PHE A 54 -15.86 5.53 17.53
CA PHE A 54 -16.32 6.35 16.42
C PHE A 54 -15.51 6.02 15.16
N ASP A 55 -16.04 6.40 13.99
CA ASP A 55 -15.31 6.22 12.73
C ASP A 55 -14.15 7.22 12.61
N ARG A 56 -12.92 6.70 12.70
CA ARG A 56 -11.70 7.50 12.58
C ARG A 56 -11.59 8.14 11.19
N ASP A 57 -11.92 7.43 10.12
CA ASP A 57 -11.75 7.96 8.77
C ASP A 57 -12.77 9.07 8.51
N GLN A 58 -14.02 8.89 8.96
CA GLN A 58 -15.03 9.94 8.89
C GLN A 58 -14.61 11.21 9.67
N LEU A 59 -13.90 11.05 10.79
CA LEU A 59 -13.34 12.17 11.54
C LEU A 59 -12.34 12.97 10.69
N PHE A 60 -11.33 12.29 10.11
CA PHE A 60 -10.33 12.93 9.26
C PHE A 60 -10.97 13.56 8.01
N ASP A 61 -11.92 12.89 7.37
CA ASP A 61 -12.67 13.44 6.24
C ASP A 61 -13.44 14.71 6.61
N SER A 62 -14.03 14.75 7.81
CA SER A 62 -14.78 15.91 8.30
C SER A 62 -13.84 17.08 8.61
N LEU A 63 -12.69 16.82 9.22
CA LEU A 63 -11.66 17.84 9.46
C LEU A 63 -11.12 18.41 8.15
N ALA A 64 -10.81 17.55 7.18
CA ALA A 64 -10.35 17.97 5.86
C ALA A 64 -11.38 18.85 5.13
N LYS A 65 -12.67 18.51 5.21
CA LYS A 65 -13.77 19.30 4.62
C LYS A 65 -14.08 20.59 5.36
N ALA A 66 -13.86 20.61 6.67
CA ALA A 66 -14.08 21.79 7.50
C ALA A 66 -12.94 22.82 7.39
N PHE A 67 -11.78 22.42 6.91
CA PHE A 67 -10.65 23.32 6.72
C PHE A 67 -10.86 24.24 5.52
N ASP A 68 -10.67 25.54 5.71
CA ASP A 68 -11.00 26.59 4.73
C ASP A 68 -10.21 26.48 3.41
N ARG A 69 -9.10 25.74 3.40
CA ARG A 69 -8.29 25.49 2.21
C ARG A 69 -8.40 24.02 1.82
N PRO A 70 -8.73 23.68 0.56
CA PRO A 70 -8.76 22.30 0.14
C PRO A 70 -7.35 21.70 0.17
N GLU A 71 -7.29 20.37 0.25
CA GLU A 71 -6.03 19.64 0.12
C GLU A 71 -5.37 19.98 -1.23
N PRO A 72 -4.06 20.30 -1.25
CA PRO A 72 -3.35 20.57 -2.49
C PRO A 72 -3.43 19.35 -3.44
N SER A 73 -4.03 19.55 -4.61
CA SER A 73 -4.07 18.54 -5.66
C SER A 73 -2.69 18.31 -6.27
N VAL A 74 -2.45 17.10 -6.78
CA VAL A 74 -1.29 16.83 -7.61
C VAL A 74 -1.39 17.65 -8.90
N PRO A 75 -0.43 18.54 -9.23
CA PRO A 75 -0.51 19.36 -10.42
C PRO A 75 -0.41 18.52 -11.70
N ASP A 76 -1.20 18.86 -12.73
CA ASP A 76 -1.12 18.21 -14.06
C ASP A 76 0.28 18.29 -14.68
N SER A 77 1.08 19.30 -14.30
CA SER A 77 2.48 19.40 -14.73
C SER A 77 3.34 18.24 -14.24
N LEU A 78 3.06 17.71 -13.05
CA LEU A 78 3.79 16.57 -12.50
C LEU A 78 3.41 15.28 -13.23
N VAL A 79 2.13 15.11 -13.58
CA VAL A 79 1.64 14.01 -14.42
C VAL A 79 2.30 14.06 -15.81
N ARG A 80 2.34 15.24 -16.45
CA ARG A 80 3.03 15.40 -17.74
C ARG A 80 4.53 15.10 -17.66
N LEU A 81 5.20 15.49 -16.56
CA LEU A 81 6.61 15.15 -16.35
C LEU A 81 6.82 13.64 -16.25
N GLN A 82 5.91 12.91 -15.62
CA GLN A 82 5.96 11.44 -15.57
C GLN A 82 5.89 10.85 -16.98
N ASP A 83 4.94 11.29 -17.80
CA ASP A 83 4.81 10.85 -19.20
C ASP A 83 6.07 11.17 -20.03
N GLU A 84 6.67 12.34 -19.82
CA GLU A 84 7.91 12.75 -20.48
C GLU A 84 9.11 11.88 -20.05
N ILE A 85 9.21 11.52 -18.76
CA ILE A 85 10.24 10.61 -18.24
C ILE A 85 10.12 9.24 -18.91
N THR A 86 8.91 8.68 -18.98
CA THR A 86 8.68 7.38 -19.62
C THR A 86 9.14 7.39 -21.08
N ARG A 87 8.76 8.42 -21.84
CA ARG A 87 9.22 8.57 -23.24
C ARG A 87 10.74 8.74 -23.35
N ALA A 88 11.34 9.53 -22.47
CA ALA A 88 12.80 9.73 -22.47
C ALA A 88 13.56 8.44 -22.11
N GLN A 89 13.00 7.62 -21.22
CA GLN A 89 13.54 6.30 -20.88
C GLN A 89 13.50 5.36 -22.09
N GLU A 90 12.38 5.32 -22.82
CA GLU A 90 12.25 4.53 -24.05
C GLU A 90 13.25 5.00 -25.12
N GLU A 91 13.36 6.33 -25.33
CA GLU A 91 14.34 6.92 -26.25
C GLU A 91 15.78 6.51 -25.89
N TRP A 92 16.13 6.56 -24.60
CA TRP A 92 17.45 6.14 -24.12
C TRP A 92 17.70 4.65 -24.35
N GLN A 93 16.75 3.77 -24.03
CA GLN A 93 16.87 2.32 -24.26
C GLN A 93 17.07 1.99 -25.74
N VAL A 94 16.32 2.65 -26.63
CA VAL A 94 16.47 2.50 -28.08
C VAL A 94 17.87 2.96 -28.52
N ALA A 95 18.33 4.12 -28.06
CA ALA A 95 19.66 4.63 -28.41
C ALA A 95 20.80 3.74 -27.89
N GLU A 96 20.68 3.24 -26.66
CA GLU A 96 21.62 2.31 -26.05
C GLU A 96 21.69 1.00 -26.84
N SER A 97 20.54 0.42 -27.21
CA SER A 97 20.49 -0.81 -28.02
C SER A 97 21.20 -0.63 -29.35
N ARG A 98 21.03 0.53 -30.01
CA ARG A 98 21.69 0.85 -31.28
C ARG A 98 23.19 0.99 -31.11
N TRP A 99 23.64 1.69 -30.08
CA TRP A 99 25.07 1.84 -29.78
C TRP A 99 25.73 0.48 -29.50
N ASN A 100 25.10 -0.35 -28.67
CA ASN A 100 25.58 -1.71 -28.38
C ASN A 100 25.69 -2.55 -29.67
N ALA A 101 24.70 -2.52 -30.55
CA ALA A 101 24.74 -3.27 -31.81
C ALA A 101 25.90 -2.83 -32.74
N VAL A 102 26.17 -1.52 -32.81
CA VAL A 102 27.29 -1.00 -33.62
C VAL A 102 28.63 -1.37 -32.98
N ARG A 103 28.76 -1.23 -31.67
CA ARG A 103 29.97 -1.61 -30.92
C ARG A 103 30.29 -3.09 -31.07
N ASP A 104 29.28 -3.95 -31.00
CA ASP A 104 29.45 -5.40 -31.13
C ASP A 104 29.85 -5.79 -32.56
N SER A 105 29.30 -5.10 -33.57
CA SER A 105 29.70 -5.26 -34.97
C SER A 105 31.17 -4.83 -35.21
N LEU A 106 31.62 -3.72 -34.61
CA LEU A 106 33.02 -3.31 -34.66
C LEU A 106 33.93 -4.37 -34.01
N LYS A 107 33.54 -4.90 -32.85
CA LYS A 107 34.28 -5.96 -32.17
C LYS A 107 34.40 -7.21 -33.05
N GLN A 108 33.30 -7.63 -33.70
CA GLN A 108 33.30 -8.76 -34.60
C GLN A 108 34.24 -8.54 -35.80
N LEU A 109 34.26 -7.34 -36.39
CA LEU A 109 35.19 -7.01 -37.48
C LEU A 109 36.65 -7.09 -37.01
N VAL A 110 36.95 -6.54 -35.83
CA VAL A 110 38.30 -6.62 -35.23
C VAL A 110 38.70 -8.08 -35.01
N ASP A 111 37.81 -8.89 -34.43
CA ASP A 111 38.07 -10.31 -34.16
C ASP A 111 38.31 -11.11 -35.44
N GLN A 112 37.55 -10.83 -36.50
CA GLN A 112 37.72 -11.48 -37.80
C GLN A 112 38.99 -11.06 -38.55
N MET A 113 39.54 -9.88 -38.25
CA MET A 113 40.82 -9.44 -38.79
C MET A 113 42.02 -10.07 -38.06
N LYS A 114 41.82 -10.65 -36.87
CA LYS A 114 42.90 -11.33 -36.13
C LYS A 114 43.40 -12.54 -36.92
N GLY A 115 44.72 -12.62 -37.09
CA GLY A 115 45.37 -13.71 -37.82
C GLY A 115 45.38 -13.56 -39.34
N LEU A 116 44.73 -12.54 -39.91
CA LEU A 116 44.88 -12.20 -41.32
C LEU A 116 46.12 -11.35 -41.56
N SER A 117 46.78 -11.57 -42.69
CA SER A 117 47.86 -10.68 -43.15
C SER A 117 47.27 -9.35 -43.64
N ARG A 118 47.96 -8.24 -43.40
CA ARG A 118 47.56 -6.91 -43.91
C ARG A 118 47.57 -6.82 -45.44
N ALA A 119 48.30 -7.72 -46.10
CA ALA A 119 48.32 -7.82 -47.57
C ALA A 119 47.18 -8.69 -48.12
N ASP A 120 46.41 -9.38 -47.27
CA ASP A 120 45.26 -10.18 -47.68
C ASP A 120 44.09 -9.27 -48.11
N ALA A 121 43.48 -9.57 -49.24
CA ALA A 121 42.29 -8.87 -49.72
C ALA A 121 41.14 -8.91 -48.70
N GLN A 122 41.01 -10.00 -47.94
CA GLN A 122 39.99 -10.13 -46.88
C GLN A 122 40.24 -9.16 -45.72
N TYR A 123 41.50 -8.90 -45.37
CA TYR A 123 41.83 -7.90 -44.36
C TYR A 123 41.45 -6.49 -44.82
N VAL A 124 41.82 -6.13 -46.06
CA VAL A 124 41.53 -4.80 -46.63
C VAL A 124 40.02 -4.53 -46.68
N LEU A 125 39.21 -5.53 -47.08
CA LEU A 125 37.75 -5.39 -47.11
C LEU A 125 37.15 -5.17 -45.72
N ARG A 126 37.55 -5.98 -44.72
CA ARG A 126 37.06 -5.84 -43.33
C ARG A 126 37.51 -4.53 -42.69
N PHE A 127 38.72 -4.07 -43.00
CA PHE A 127 39.24 -2.81 -42.50
C PHE A 127 38.45 -1.61 -43.06
N ARG A 128 38.04 -1.64 -44.33
CA ARG A 128 37.13 -0.60 -44.88
C ARG A 128 35.77 -0.61 -44.18
N ALA A 129 35.17 -1.79 -43.98
CA ALA A 129 33.92 -1.91 -43.24
C ALA A 129 34.04 -1.39 -41.80
N PHE A 130 35.19 -1.60 -41.15
CA PHE A 130 35.48 -1.04 -39.83
C PHE A 130 35.53 0.50 -39.88
N GLN A 131 36.24 1.09 -40.85
CA GLN A 131 36.31 2.54 -41.04
C GLN A 131 34.96 3.18 -41.34
N GLU A 132 34.05 2.47 -42.03
CA GLU A 132 32.68 2.94 -42.30
C GLU A 132 31.78 2.89 -41.05
N LEU A 133 32.10 2.00 -40.11
CA LEU A 133 31.28 1.74 -38.92
C LEU A 133 31.73 2.56 -37.71
N GLU A 134 33.01 2.96 -37.62
CA GLU A 134 33.52 3.85 -36.56
C GLU A 134 32.73 5.17 -36.42
N PRO A 135 32.45 5.93 -37.49
CA PRO A 135 31.64 7.15 -37.37
C PRO A 135 30.21 6.89 -36.87
N GLN A 136 29.65 5.71 -37.21
CA GLN A 136 28.32 5.31 -36.75
C GLN A 136 28.33 4.98 -35.25
N GLU A 137 29.42 4.41 -34.74
CA GLU A 137 29.61 4.17 -33.30
C GLU A 137 29.62 5.50 -32.57
N GLN A 138 30.47 6.44 -32.99
CA GLN A 138 30.55 7.75 -32.37
C GLN A 138 29.20 8.49 -32.40
N GLN A 139 28.49 8.43 -33.53
CA GLN A 139 27.17 9.04 -33.67
C GLN A 139 26.13 8.39 -32.76
N SER A 140 26.08 7.05 -32.72
CA SER A 140 25.14 6.31 -31.88
C SER A 140 25.41 6.51 -30.39
N LYS A 141 26.68 6.54 -29.99
CA LYS A 141 27.11 6.90 -28.64
C LYS A 141 26.64 8.31 -28.25
N SER A 142 26.89 9.29 -29.11
CA SER A 142 26.48 10.68 -28.85
C SER A 142 24.96 10.81 -28.69
N ARG A 143 24.18 10.06 -29.47
CA ARG A 143 22.72 10.00 -29.32
C ARG A 143 22.29 9.35 -28.01
N MET A 144 22.94 8.26 -27.62
CA MET A 144 22.68 7.59 -26.33
C MET A 144 22.99 8.54 -25.17
N ASP A 145 24.15 9.18 -25.17
CA ASP A 145 24.56 10.12 -24.12
C ASP A 145 23.58 11.31 -24.02
N ALA A 146 23.10 11.84 -25.15
CA ALA A 146 22.09 12.90 -25.18
C ALA A 146 20.73 12.44 -24.64
N ALA A 147 20.27 11.23 -25.01
CA ALA A 147 19.01 10.67 -24.51
C ALA A 147 19.07 10.40 -23.01
N PHE A 148 20.20 9.85 -22.52
CA PHE A 148 20.45 9.67 -21.09
C PHE A 148 20.44 11.01 -20.34
N GLY A 149 21.13 12.03 -20.86
CA GLY A 149 21.13 13.38 -20.27
C GLY A 149 19.73 13.96 -20.14
N ARG A 150 18.90 13.85 -21.19
CA ARG A 150 17.49 14.28 -21.17
C ARG A 150 16.67 13.54 -20.11
N PHE A 151 16.82 12.22 -20.03
CA PHE A 151 16.15 11.39 -19.03
C PHE A 151 16.53 11.81 -17.60
N THR A 152 17.83 11.96 -17.31
CA THR A 152 18.31 12.38 -15.99
C THR A 152 17.81 13.77 -15.61
N GLU A 153 17.79 14.73 -16.56
CA GLU A 153 17.26 16.07 -16.32
C GLU A 153 15.77 16.06 -16.00
N LEU A 154 14.98 15.25 -16.72
CA LEU A 154 13.55 15.09 -16.45
C LEU A 154 13.31 14.46 -15.08
N GLN A 155 14.04 13.40 -14.72
CA GLN A 155 13.96 12.79 -13.39
C GLN A 155 14.29 13.78 -12.27
N SER A 156 15.34 14.59 -12.45
CA SER A 156 15.72 15.62 -11.47
C SER A 156 14.61 16.65 -11.27
N ARG A 157 14.02 17.15 -12.36
CA ARG A 157 12.89 18.09 -12.31
C ARG A 157 11.65 17.49 -11.65
N TYR A 158 11.33 16.24 -11.98
CA TYR A 158 10.21 15.53 -11.35
C TYR A 158 10.41 15.38 -9.85
N ASN A 159 11.59 14.96 -9.40
CA ASN A 159 11.90 14.80 -7.98
C ASN A 159 11.78 16.11 -7.20
N GLN A 160 12.23 17.23 -7.78
CA GLN A 160 12.08 18.55 -7.16
C GLN A 160 10.62 18.98 -7.07
N ALA A 161 9.87 18.82 -8.16
CA ALA A 161 8.46 19.20 -8.22
C ALA A 161 7.57 18.32 -7.32
N SER A 162 7.85 17.00 -7.25
CA SER A 162 7.12 16.08 -6.39
C SER A 162 7.37 16.36 -4.91
N GLU A 163 8.61 16.71 -4.54
CA GLU A 163 8.97 17.10 -3.19
C GLU A 163 8.25 18.38 -2.75
N GLU A 164 8.16 19.38 -3.63
CA GLU A 164 7.40 20.60 -3.34
C GLU A 164 5.92 20.31 -3.06
N VAL A 165 5.30 19.44 -3.87
CA VAL A 165 3.90 19.00 -3.66
C VAL A 165 3.76 18.25 -2.35
N ARG A 166 4.71 17.35 -2.04
CA ARG A 166 4.73 16.59 -0.78
C ARG A 166 4.80 17.53 0.42
N LEU A 167 5.68 18.52 0.39
CA LEU A 167 5.83 19.52 1.46
C LEU A 167 4.56 20.37 1.62
N ARG A 168 3.95 20.83 0.52
CA ARG A 168 2.70 21.60 0.57
C ARG A 168 1.55 20.79 1.17
N ARG A 169 1.42 19.50 0.80
CA ARG A 169 0.41 18.59 1.36
C ARG A 169 0.68 18.29 2.84
N ALA A 170 1.94 18.09 3.22
CA ALA A 170 2.33 17.89 4.62
C ALA A 170 1.98 19.12 5.47
N GLN A 171 2.36 20.32 5.03
CA GLN A 171 2.01 21.56 5.72
C GLN A 171 0.48 21.74 5.82
N TRP A 172 -0.24 21.47 4.73
CA TRP A 172 -1.70 21.50 4.76
C TRP A 172 -2.26 20.53 5.79
N ALA A 173 -1.74 19.29 5.86
CA ALA A 173 -2.21 18.27 6.79
C ALA A 173 -1.90 18.66 8.25
N ASP A 174 -0.73 19.23 8.53
CA ASP A 174 -0.36 19.71 9.86
C ASP A 174 -1.35 20.77 10.36
N GLU A 175 -1.81 21.65 9.48
CA GLU A 175 -2.77 22.71 9.82
C GLU A 175 -4.22 22.20 9.85
N ALA A 176 -4.64 21.41 8.86
CA ALA A 176 -6.00 20.87 8.75
C ALA A 176 -6.32 19.87 9.88
N PHE A 177 -5.32 19.13 10.33
CA PHE A 177 -5.46 18.13 11.39
C PHE A 177 -4.88 18.58 12.74
N ALA A 178 -4.43 19.82 12.87
CA ALA A 178 -4.03 20.41 14.16
C ALA A 178 -5.04 20.16 15.31
N PRO A 179 -6.37 20.25 15.11
CA PRO A 179 -7.30 20.03 16.22
C PRO A 179 -7.57 18.55 16.53
N VAL A 180 -7.00 17.59 15.80
CA VAL A 180 -7.38 16.17 15.83
C VAL A 180 -7.41 15.61 17.25
N ASP A 181 -6.37 15.84 18.05
CA ASP A 181 -6.26 15.31 19.41
C ASP A 181 -7.33 15.89 20.33
N SER A 182 -7.61 17.21 20.20
CA SER A 182 -8.65 17.88 20.99
C SER A 182 -10.05 17.39 20.61
N VAL A 183 -10.32 17.16 19.32
CA VAL A 183 -11.61 16.67 18.84
C VAL A 183 -11.81 15.22 19.27
N ILE A 184 -10.76 14.39 19.20
CA ILE A 184 -10.81 13.02 19.72
C ILE A 184 -11.10 13.02 21.22
N ALA A 185 -10.42 13.87 22.01
CA ALA A 185 -10.65 13.97 23.45
C ALA A 185 -12.11 14.33 23.78
N VAL A 186 -12.66 15.38 23.14
CA VAL A 186 -14.07 15.77 23.32
C VAL A 186 -15.02 14.66 22.91
N ARG A 187 -14.72 13.93 21.82
CA ARG A 187 -15.56 12.81 21.35
C ARG A 187 -15.57 11.66 22.35
N LEU A 188 -14.41 11.31 22.92
CA LEU A 188 -14.28 10.25 23.92
C LEU A 188 -15.00 10.63 25.22
N GLU A 189 -14.88 11.88 25.67
CA GLU A 189 -15.60 12.40 26.84
C GLU A 189 -17.12 12.35 26.62
N ALA A 190 -17.60 12.79 25.45
CA ALA A 190 -19.03 12.77 25.13
C ALA A 190 -19.62 11.36 25.02
N LEU A 191 -18.80 10.38 24.63
CA LEU A 191 -19.21 8.98 24.51
C LEU A 191 -19.02 8.19 25.80
N ASP A 192 -18.32 8.74 26.79
CA ASP A 192 -17.88 8.04 28.01
C ASP A 192 -17.17 6.70 27.69
N LYS A 193 -16.32 6.71 26.65
CA LYS A 193 -15.60 5.54 26.13
C LYS A 193 -14.14 5.87 25.90
N GLN A 194 -13.29 4.84 25.88
CA GLN A 194 -11.85 4.97 25.63
C GLN A 194 -11.46 4.23 24.35
N ILE A 195 -10.32 4.62 23.76
CA ILE A 195 -9.71 3.87 22.66
C ILE A 195 -8.99 2.67 23.28
N HIS A 196 -9.26 1.47 22.75
CA HIS A 196 -8.54 0.27 23.16
C HIS A 196 -7.47 -0.07 22.13
N THR A 197 -6.33 -0.59 22.60
CA THR A 197 -5.26 -1.10 21.75
C THR A 197 -4.89 -2.50 22.22
N ASP A 198 -4.75 -3.42 21.27
CA ASP A 198 -4.31 -4.80 21.52
C ASP A 198 -3.49 -5.30 20.32
N THR A 199 -2.90 -6.48 20.45
CA THR A 199 -2.06 -7.07 19.40
C THR A 199 -2.46 -8.53 19.21
N THR A 200 -2.53 -8.98 17.95
CA THR A 200 -2.84 -10.38 17.65
C THR A 200 -1.75 -11.34 18.12
N ASP A 201 -2.17 -12.49 18.63
CA ASP A 201 -1.29 -13.58 19.05
C ASP A 201 -0.72 -14.39 17.87
N ALA A 202 -0.03 -15.50 18.16
CA ALA A 202 0.54 -16.38 17.14
C ALA A 202 -0.50 -17.05 16.22
N GLN A 203 -1.77 -17.06 16.59
CA GLN A 203 -2.88 -17.56 15.79
C GLN A 203 -3.60 -16.42 15.04
N GLY A 204 -3.10 -15.19 15.13
CA GLY A 204 -3.71 -14.02 14.50
C GLY A 204 -4.96 -13.54 15.23
N ILE A 205 -5.11 -13.88 16.51
CA ILE A 205 -6.30 -13.55 17.29
C ILE A 205 -5.99 -12.47 18.33
N ALA A 206 -6.84 -11.45 18.43
CA ALA A 206 -6.87 -10.50 19.55
C ALA A 206 -8.24 -10.56 20.24
N ARG A 207 -8.26 -10.50 21.57
CA ARG A 207 -9.48 -10.60 22.39
C ARG A 207 -9.56 -9.39 23.29
N VAL A 208 -10.45 -8.47 22.93
CA VAL A 208 -10.55 -7.17 23.59
C VAL A 208 -11.87 -7.08 24.35
N PRO A 209 -11.85 -7.03 25.69
CA PRO A 209 -13.04 -6.72 26.46
C PRO A 209 -13.41 -5.25 26.25
N VAL A 210 -14.64 -4.98 25.81
CA VAL A 210 -15.13 -3.63 25.55
C VAL A 210 -16.57 -3.47 25.99
N ASP A 211 -16.96 -2.23 26.30
CA ASP A 211 -18.35 -1.95 26.62
C ASP A 211 -19.25 -2.14 25.39
N PRO A 212 -20.49 -2.62 25.58
CA PRO A 212 -21.43 -2.76 24.49
C PRO A 212 -21.65 -1.47 23.68
N GLY A 213 -22.03 -1.63 22.42
CA GLY A 213 -22.30 -0.56 21.47
C GLY A 213 -21.38 -0.57 20.25
N GLU A 214 -21.36 0.56 19.55
CA GLU A 214 -20.64 0.69 18.28
C GLU A 214 -19.14 0.91 18.47
N TRP A 215 -18.34 0.18 17.68
CA TRP A 215 -16.89 0.28 17.63
C TRP A 215 -16.39 0.18 16.19
N TRP A 216 -15.20 0.71 15.94
CA TRP A 216 -14.47 0.58 14.68
C TRP A 216 -13.14 -0.11 14.95
N VAL A 217 -12.95 -1.25 14.29
CA VAL A 217 -11.70 -2.01 14.31
C VAL A 217 -10.77 -1.44 13.24
N VAL A 218 -9.70 -0.80 13.68
CA VAL A 218 -8.70 -0.19 12.82
C VAL A 218 -7.39 -0.96 12.94
N SER A 219 -6.83 -1.36 11.81
CA SER A 219 -5.53 -2.01 11.75
C SER A 219 -4.85 -1.77 10.40
N ARG A 220 -3.54 -1.99 10.35
CA ARG A 220 -2.72 -1.88 9.14
C ARG A 220 -1.67 -2.97 9.08
N TYR A 221 -1.47 -3.52 7.87
CA TYR A 221 -0.44 -4.50 7.60
C TYR A 221 0.40 -4.09 6.40
N GLU A 222 1.71 -3.99 6.64
CA GLU A 222 2.69 -3.50 5.68
C GLU A 222 3.16 -4.63 4.75
N LEU A 223 2.95 -4.47 3.44
CA LEU A 223 3.51 -5.34 2.39
C LEU A 223 4.64 -4.59 1.64
N PRO A 224 5.43 -5.28 0.79
CA PRO A 224 6.55 -4.64 0.08
C PRO A 224 6.16 -3.42 -0.78
N TYR A 225 5.02 -3.46 -1.46
CA TYR A 225 4.58 -2.42 -2.41
C TYR A 225 3.24 -1.77 -2.07
N GLN A 226 2.59 -2.22 -0.99
CA GLN A 226 1.25 -1.80 -0.61
C GLN A 226 1.05 -1.94 0.90
N GLU A 227 -0.01 -1.36 1.42
CA GLU A 227 -0.51 -1.53 2.77
C GLU A 227 -1.92 -2.12 2.69
N LEU A 228 -2.22 -3.10 3.55
CA LEU A 228 -3.61 -3.52 3.80
C LEU A 228 -4.13 -2.71 4.99
N TYR A 229 -5.18 -1.95 4.77
CA TYR A 229 -5.78 -1.09 5.78
C TYR A 229 -7.21 -1.55 6.08
N TRP A 230 -7.53 -1.72 7.37
CA TRP A 230 -8.87 -2.04 7.83
C TRP A 230 -9.43 -0.88 8.67
N ASN A 231 -10.70 -0.57 8.43
CA ASN A 231 -11.53 0.30 9.27
C ASN A 231 -12.96 -0.27 9.26
N VAL A 232 -13.23 -1.22 10.16
CA VAL A 232 -14.45 -2.05 10.14
C VAL A 232 -15.37 -1.68 11.29
N ARG A 233 -16.59 -1.21 10.99
CA ARG A 233 -17.64 -0.96 11.98
C ARG A 233 -18.21 -2.27 12.51
N VAL A 234 -18.38 -2.35 13.82
CA VAL A 234 -18.95 -3.49 14.55
C VAL A 234 -19.85 -3.01 15.68
N ASP A 235 -20.89 -3.78 16.00
CA ASP A 235 -21.77 -3.54 17.13
C ASP A 235 -21.58 -4.66 18.14
N VAL A 236 -21.10 -4.31 19.33
CA VAL A 236 -20.77 -5.28 20.38
C VAL A 236 -21.96 -5.41 21.32
N GLY A 237 -22.55 -6.60 21.34
CA GLY A 237 -23.58 -6.97 22.29
C GLY A 237 -23.03 -7.40 23.66
N ARG A 238 -23.95 -7.68 24.59
CA ARG A 238 -23.61 -8.39 25.84
C ARG A 238 -23.74 -9.89 25.62
N GLY A 239 -22.84 -10.67 26.21
CA GLY A 239 -22.89 -12.15 26.15
C GLY A 239 -21.88 -12.70 25.16
N ASP A 240 -22.36 -13.26 24.04
CA ASP A 240 -21.49 -13.95 23.08
C ASP A 240 -20.48 -12.98 22.44
N PRO A 241 -19.21 -13.39 22.28
CA PRO A 241 -18.18 -12.55 21.69
C PRO A 241 -18.49 -12.19 20.24
N THR A 242 -18.34 -10.92 19.90
CA THR A 242 -18.50 -10.44 18.52
C THR A 242 -17.22 -10.72 17.74
N GLN A 243 -17.31 -11.49 16.66
CA GLN A 243 -16.14 -11.88 15.86
C GLN A 243 -15.95 -10.95 14.66
N VAL A 244 -14.70 -10.54 14.42
CA VAL A 244 -14.33 -9.63 13.33
C VAL A 244 -13.19 -10.23 12.52
N PRO A 245 -13.45 -10.76 11.32
CA PRO A 245 -12.38 -11.23 10.45
C PRO A 245 -11.70 -10.02 9.81
N LEU A 246 -10.37 -9.95 9.86
CA LEU A 246 -9.54 -9.05 9.07
C LEU A 246 -8.84 -9.88 7.99
N THR A 247 -9.33 -9.76 6.76
CA THR A 247 -8.84 -10.50 5.61
C THR A 247 -8.44 -9.55 4.50
N ARG A 248 -7.73 -10.05 3.48
CA ARG A 248 -7.42 -9.24 2.30
C ARG A 248 -8.68 -8.77 1.58
N GLU A 249 -9.76 -9.54 1.61
CA GLU A 249 -11.02 -9.24 0.91
C GLU A 249 -11.75 -8.02 1.47
N ASN A 250 -11.64 -7.79 2.79
CA ASN A 250 -12.24 -6.63 3.45
C ASN A 250 -11.22 -5.54 3.82
N ALA A 251 -9.98 -5.67 3.34
CA ALA A 251 -8.97 -4.64 3.44
C ALA A 251 -9.09 -3.63 2.29
N LEU A 252 -8.89 -2.36 2.59
CA LEU A 252 -8.55 -1.36 1.59
C LEU A 252 -7.06 -1.51 1.24
N VAL A 253 -6.75 -1.82 -0.02
CA VAL A 253 -5.38 -1.89 -0.52
C VAL A 253 -4.89 -0.49 -0.88
N ARG A 254 -3.87 0.00 -0.18
CA ARG A 254 -3.26 1.31 -0.43
C ARG A 254 -1.86 1.13 -1.06
N PRO A 255 -1.57 1.69 -2.23
CA PRO A 255 -0.23 1.62 -2.79
C PRO A 255 0.73 2.44 -1.92
N LYS A 256 1.96 1.94 -1.75
CA LYS A 256 3.02 2.75 -1.16
C LYS A 256 3.58 3.69 -2.23
N LEU A 257 3.54 4.99 -1.95
CA LEU A 257 4.26 6.01 -2.72
C LEU A 257 5.70 6.10 -2.25
#